data_AF-A0A517Z3Z5-F1
#
_entry.id   AF-A0A517Z3Z5-F1
#
_cell.length_a   1.000
_cell.length_b   1.000
_cell.length_c   1.000
_cell.angle_alpha   90.00
_cell.angle_beta   90.00
_cell.angle_gamma   90.00
#
_symmetry.space_group_name_H-M   'P 1'
#
loop_
_entity.id
_entity.type
_entity.pdbx_description
1 polymer ?
#
loop_
_entity_poly.entity_id
_entity_poly.type
_entity_poly.pdbx_seq_one_letter_code
_entity_poly.pdbx_strand_id
1 'polypeptide(L)'
;MHPIELQSTDATDARAGTLPVIENCDDCGACCMTVGTPPFVLDEERDEARERGVSLPLRAEIQARRRELDATGRRDAPCLWFDPETLRCRHHEMRPQVCRDYTIGDWHCRFARRREGIDGA
;
A
#
# COMPACT_ATOMS: atom_id res chain seq x y z
N MET A 1 47.23 -14.08 -17.74
CA MET A 1 46.07 -14.17 -16.84
C MET A 1 46.39 -13.34 -15.62
N HIS A 2 45.94 -12.08 -15.61
CA HIS A 2 46.06 -11.20 -14.45
C HIS A 2 44.74 -11.26 -13.67
N PRO A 3 44.76 -11.38 -12.33
CA PRO A 3 43.54 -11.30 -11.55
C PRO A 3 43.02 -9.87 -11.60
N ILE A 4 41.74 -9.72 -11.90
CA ILE A 4 41.03 -8.43 -11.80
C ILE A 4 40.70 -8.27 -10.31
N GLU A 5 41.41 -7.36 -9.63
CA GLU A 5 41.06 -6.95 -8.29
C GLU A 5 39.75 -6.15 -8.34
N LEU A 6 38.71 -6.70 -7.73
CA LEU A 6 37.43 -6.04 -7.55
C LEU A 6 37.61 -4.96 -6.47
N GLN A 7 37.97 -3.76 -6.90
CA GLN A 7 38.04 -2.59 -6.02
C GLN A 7 36.62 -2.28 -5.52
N SER A 8 36.42 -2.53 -4.23
CA SER A 8 35.23 -2.15 -3.48
C SER A 8 35.12 -0.63 -3.48
N THR A 9 34.24 -0.08 -4.31
CA THR A 9 33.90 1.34 -4.24
C THR A 9 33.01 1.56 -3.04
N ASP A 10 33.66 1.98 -1.97
CA ASP A 10 33.10 2.56 -0.76
C ASP A 10 32.22 3.76 -1.15
N ALA A 11 30.91 3.53 -1.28
CA ALA A 11 29.91 4.58 -1.32
C ALA A 11 29.42 4.76 0.12
N THR A 12 30.13 5.61 0.86
CA THR A 12 29.62 6.18 2.11
C THR A 12 28.47 7.13 1.75
N ASP A 13 27.21 6.82 2.11
CA ASP A 13 26.19 7.87 2.26
C ASP A 13 25.12 7.57 3.35
N ALA A 14 24.95 8.61 4.17
CA ALA A 14 23.98 9.00 5.20
C ALA A 14 23.04 8.00 5.92
N ARG A 15 23.25 7.94 7.25
CA ARG A 15 22.31 7.63 8.35
C ARG A 15 21.77 6.19 8.45
N ALA A 16 22.63 5.31 8.95
CA ALA A 16 22.21 4.12 9.71
C ALA A 16 21.56 4.51 11.05
N GLY A 17 20.40 5.17 11.00
CA GLY A 17 19.49 5.26 12.13
C GLY A 17 18.68 3.97 12.22
N THR A 18 18.42 3.48 13.43
CA THR A 18 17.50 2.35 13.62
C THR A 18 16.13 2.72 13.04
N LEU A 19 15.64 1.94 12.07
CA LEU A 19 14.30 2.14 11.53
C LEU A 19 13.26 2.00 12.65
N PRO A 20 12.20 2.83 12.66
CA PRO A 20 11.18 2.76 13.69
C PRO A 20 10.49 1.39 13.68
N VAL A 21 10.22 0.82 14.86
CA VAL A 21 9.35 -0.34 14.99
C VAL A 21 7.94 0.09 14.59
N ILE A 22 7.28 -0.72 13.77
CA ILE A 22 5.91 -0.45 13.31
C ILE A 22 5.00 -1.41 14.07
N GLU A 23 4.09 -0.87 14.88
CA GLU A 23 3.22 -1.68 15.75
C GLU A 23 1.83 -1.91 15.17
N ASN A 24 1.36 -0.99 14.32
CA ASN A 24 0.03 -1.03 13.71
C ASN A 24 -0.02 -0.23 12.38
N CYS A 25 -1.21 -0.10 11.79
CA CYS A 25 -1.44 0.61 10.53
C CYS A 25 -2.19 1.95 10.71
N ASP A 26 -2.17 2.55 11.90
CA ASP A 26 -3.04 3.67 12.24
C ASP A 26 -2.47 5.07 11.93
N ASP A 27 -1.20 5.19 11.53
CA ASP A 27 -0.51 6.48 11.48
C ASP A 27 0.30 6.76 10.21
N CYS A 28 0.35 5.85 9.23
CA CYS A 28 1.22 6.02 8.06
C CYS A 28 0.49 6.11 6.73
N GLY A 29 -0.62 5.39 6.53
CA GLY A 29 -1.35 5.37 5.25
C GLY A 29 -0.53 4.92 4.04
N ALA A 30 0.70 4.42 4.21
CA ALA A 30 1.68 4.33 3.13
C ALA A 30 1.23 3.44 1.94
N CYS A 31 0.65 2.27 2.22
CA CYS A 31 0.07 1.43 1.18
C CYS A 31 -1.19 2.07 0.59
N CYS A 32 -2.02 2.72 1.42
CA CYS A 32 -3.26 3.36 1.01
C CYS A 32 -3.04 4.51 0.01
N MET A 33 -1.91 5.21 0.04
CA MET A 33 -1.60 6.33 -0.87
C MET A 33 -1.55 5.96 -2.35
N THR A 34 -1.50 4.67 -2.69
CA THR A 34 -1.13 4.23 -4.05
C THR A 34 -1.99 3.14 -4.65
N VAL A 35 -2.82 2.46 -3.87
CA VAL A 35 -3.63 1.32 -4.35
C VAL A 35 -4.88 1.73 -5.14
N GLY A 36 -5.27 3.00 -5.12
CA GLY A 36 -6.37 3.58 -5.91
C GLY A 36 -7.78 3.20 -5.45
N THR A 37 -8.02 1.92 -5.20
CA THR A 37 -9.25 1.38 -4.61
C THR A 37 -8.95 0.28 -3.61
N PRO A 38 -9.90 -0.07 -2.73
CA PRO A 38 -9.77 -1.28 -1.92
C PRO A 38 -9.54 -2.49 -2.83
N PRO A 39 -8.44 -3.24 -2.65
CA PRO A 39 -8.04 -4.34 -3.53
C PRO A 39 -8.85 -5.62 -3.21
N PHE A 40 -10.18 -5.54 -3.29
CA PHE A 40 -11.05 -6.71 -3.21
C PHE A 40 -10.79 -7.66 -4.39
N VAL A 41 -10.73 -8.95 -4.06
CA VAL A 41 -10.76 -10.03 -5.05
C VAL A 41 -12.18 -10.19 -5.58
N LEU A 42 -12.29 -10.22 -6.90
CA LEU A 42 -13.51 -10.53 -7.63
C LEU A 42 -13.17 -11.48 -8.78
N ASP A 43 -13.64 -12.71 -8.67
CA ASP A 43 -13.49 -13.77 -9.67
C ASP A 43 -14.80 -14.57 -9.79
N GLU A 44 -14.80 -15.68 -10.54
CA GLU A 44 -16.00 -16.50 -10.78
C GLU A 44 -16.56 -17.14 -9.52
N GLU A 45 -15.71 -17.40 -8.52
CA GLU A 45 -16.06 -18.13 -7.31
C GLU A 45 -16.26 -17.21 -6.11
N ARG A 46 -15.67 -16.00 -6.14
CA ARG A 46 -15.56 -15.13 -4.99
C ARG A 46 -15.89 -13.67 -5.30
N ASP A 47 -16.75 -13.10 -4.47
CA ASP A 47 -17.06 -11.68 -4.39
C ASP A 47 -16.68 -11.19 -3.00
N GLU A 48 -15.41 -10.87 -2.82
CA GLU A 48 -14.86 -10.56 -1.50
C GLU A 48 -15.54 -9.32 -0.88
N ALA A 49 -15.87 -8.32 -1.70
CA ALA A 49 -16.56 -7.13 -1.22
C ALA A 49 -17.91 -7.50 -0.59
N ARG A 50 -18.67 -8.42 -1.21
CA ARG A 50 -19.92 -8.92 -0.63
C ARG A 50 -19.69 -9.68 0.67
N GLU A 51 -18.69 -10.56 0.71
CA GLU A 51 -18.34 -11.35 1.91
C GLU A 51 -17.93 -10.47 3.09
N ARG A 52 -17.33 -9.30 2.80
CA ARG A 52 -16.97 -8.29 3.81
C ARG A 52 -18.12 -7.34 4.18
N GLY A 53 -19.33 -7.60 3.71
CA GLY A 53 -20.49 -6.77 4.03
C GLY A 53 -20.46 -5.38 3.39
N VAL A 54 -19.69 -5.21 2.30
CA VAL A 54 -19.67 -3.94 1.57
C VAL A 54 -21.02 -3.77 0.86
N SER A 55 -21.73 -2.70 1.21
CA SER A 55 -23.05 -2.41 0.67
C SER A 55 -23.01 -2.12 -0.85
N LEU A 56 -24.15 -2.30 -1.53
CA LEU A 56 -24.25 -2.02 -2.96
C LEU A 56 -23.82 -0.58 -3.34
N PRO A 57 -24.18 0.48 -2.59
CA PRO A 57 -23.67 1.82 -2.86
C PRO A 57 -22.15 1.93 -2.79
N LEU A 58 -21.51 1.41 -1.74
CA LEU A 58 -20.05 1.44 -1.59
C LEU A 58 -19.35 0.63 -2.70
N ARG A 59 -19.96 -0.48 -3.13
CA ARG A 59 -19.46 -1.27 -4.27
C ARG A 59 -19.55 -0.48 -5.58
N ALA A 60 -20.62 0.27 -5.78
CA ALA A 60 -20.76 1.14 -6.96
C ALA A 60 -19.69 2.25 -6.97
N GLU A 61 -19.37 2.85 -5.83
CA GLU A 61 -18.28 3.83 -5.72
C GLU A 61 -16.92 3.23 -6.07
N ILE A 62 -16.62 2.03 -5.56
CA ILE A 62 -15.39 1.30 -5.90
C ILE A 62 -15.31 1.06 -7.41
N GLN A 63 -16.40 0.60 -8.04
CA GLN A 63 -16.44 0.35 -9.49
C GLN A 63 -16.28 1.64 -10.30
N ALA A 64 -16.92 2.73 -9.89
CA ALA A 64 -16.78 4.03 -10.54
C ALA A 64 -15.32 4.51 -10.50
N ARG A 65 -14.67 4.41 -9.34
CA ARG A 65 -13.26 4.77 -9.19
C ARG A 65 -12.33 3.87 -10.02
N ARG A 66 -12.59 2.56 -10.09
CA ARG A 66 -11.81 1.65 -10.95
C ARG A 66 -11.90 2.07 -12.42
N ARG A 67 -13.10 2.33 -12.92
CA ARG A 67 -13.33 2.80 -14.31
C ARG A 67 -12.61 4.12 -14.59
N GLU A 68 -12.61 5.06 -13.65
CA GLU A 68 -11.88 6.32 -13.77
C GLU A 68 -10.35 6.10 -13.86
N LEU A 69 -9.78 5.27 -12.98
CA LEU A 69 -8.35 4.94 -13.00
C LEU A 69 -7.94 4.21 -14.28
N ASP A 70 -8.80 3.31 -14.78
CA ASP A 70 -8.57 2.61 -16.05
C ASP A 70 -8.62 3.57 -17.25
N ALA A 71 -9.62 4.45 -17.29
CA ALA A 71 -9.76 5.44 -18.37
C ALA A 71 -8.61 6.45 -18.41
N THR A 72 -8.05 6.80 -17.25
CA THR A 72 -6.95 7.77 -17.13
C THR A 72 -5.56 7.12 -17.19
N GLY A 73 -5.47 5.79 -17.06
CA GLY A 73 -4.20 5.07 -16.93
C GLY A 73 -3.44 5.37 -15.63
N ARG A 74 -4.06 6.06 -14.66
CA ARG A 74 -3.44 6.40 -13.38
C ARG A 74 -3.21 5.13 -12.56
N ARG A 75 -1.95 4.85 -12.21
CA ARG A 75 -1.56 3.69 -11.39
C ARG A 75 -1.23 4.06 -9.95
N ASP A 76 -0.69 5.25 -9.72
CA ASP A 76 -0.40 5.78 -8.39
C ASP A 76 -1.47 6.80 -7.99
N ALA A 77 -2.46 6.31 -7.26
CA ALA A 77 -3.53 7.15 -6.72
C ALA A 77 -3.91 6.68 -5.31
N PRO A 78 -4.30 7.59 -4.40
CA PRO A 78 -4.82 7.21 -3.11
C PRO A 78 -6.06 6.32 -3.24
N CYS A 79 -6.15 5.34 -2.35
CA CYS A 79 -7.32 4.51 -2.18
C CYS A 79 -8.56 5.38 -1.94
N LEU A 80 -9.68 5.06 -2.60
CA LEU A 80 -10.95 5.73 -2.37
C LEU A 80 -11.39 5.77 -0.89
N TRP A 81 -11.02 4.76 -0.10
CA TRP A 81 -11.36 4.67 1.31
C TRP A 81 -10.30 5.25 2.25
N PHE A 82 -9.20 5.76 1.70
CA PHE A 82 -8.17 6.41 2.50
C PHE A 82 -8.65 7.78 2.98
N ASP A 83 -8.45 8.05 4.26
CA ASP A 83 -8.67 9.36 4.84
C ASP A 83 -7.33 10.07 5.04
N PRO A 84 -7.02 11.14 4.27
CA PRO A 84 -5.75 11.82 4.35
C PRO A 84 -5.57 12.65 5.64
N GLU A 85 -6.65 12.98 6.34
CA GLU A 85 -6.56 13.74 7.59
C GLU A 85 -6.14 12.85 8.77
N THR A 86 -6.72 11.65 8.85
CA THR A 86 -6.44 10.70 9.94
C THR A 86 -5.40 9.64 9.57
N LEU A 87 -5.02 9.54 8.29
CA LEU A 87 -4.16 8.50 7.71
C LEU A 87 -4.71 7.08 7.84
N ARG A 88 -6.04 6.93 8.02
CA ARG A 88 -6.73 5.66 8.27
C ARG A 88 -7.74 5.30 7.18
N CYS A 89 -8.21 4.06 7.21
CA CYS A 89 -9.29 3.60 6.32
C CYS A 89 -10.65 4.00 6.90
N ARG A 90 -11.49 4.66 6.09
CA ARG A 90 -12.87 5.05 6.45
C ARG A 90 -13.79 3.85 6.71
N HIS A 91 -13.48 2.70 6.12
CA HIS A 91 -14.24 1.44 6.27
C HIS A 91 -13.35 0.32 6.78
N HIS A 92 -12.63 0.57 7.89
CA HIS A 92 -11.61 -0.32 8.44
C HIS A 92 -12.09 -1.76 8.69
N GLU A 93 -13.34 -1.93 9.12
CA GLU A 93 -13.95 -3.25 9.37
C GLU A 93 -14.30 -4.01 8.10
N MET A 94 -14.39 -3.33 6.95
CA MET A 94 -14.73 -3.95 5.66
C MET A 94 -13.50 -4.22 4.80
N ARG A 95 -12.29 -3.98 5.32
CA ARG A 95 -11.03 -4.12 4.56
C ARG A 95 -10.92 -5.51 3.89
N PRO A 96 -10.42 -5.55 2.64
CA PRO A 96 -10.12 -6.82 1.97
C PRO A 96 -9.05 -7.59 2.72
N GLN A 97 -8.99 -8.90 2.48
CA GLN A 97 -8.09 -9.84 3.15
C GLN A 97 -6.62 -9.42 2.97
N VAL A 98 -6.22 -8.97 1.77
CA VAL A 98 -4.85 -8.49 1.52
C VAL A 98 -4.46 -7.28 2.39
N CYS A 99 -5.42 -6.42 2.76
CA CYS A 99 -5.18 -5.31 3.68
C CYS A 99 -5.14 -5.75 5.16
N ARG A 100 -5.56 -6.97 5.48
CA ARG A 100 -5.57 -7.55 6.83
C ARG A 100 -4.34 -8.43 7.07
N ASP A 101 -3.97 -9.21 6.06
CA ASP A 101 -2.83 -10.14 6.11
C ASP A 101 -1.49 -9.45 5.85
N TYR A 102 -1.53 -8.14 5.67
CA TYR A 102 -0.34 -7.35 5.44
C TYR A 102 0.61 -7.47 6.63
N THR A 103 1.79 -8.03 6.41
CA THR A 103 2.77 -8.24 7.48
C THR A 103 3.45 -6.91 7.80
N ILE A 104 3.14 -6.37 8.98
CA ILE A 104 3.68 -5.09 9.43
C ILE A 104 5.21 -5.18 9.56
N GLY A 105 5.91 -4.20 8.98
CA GLY A 105 7.37 -4.12 9.03
C GLY A 105 8.11 -5.02 8.05
N ASP A 106 7.41 -5.82 7.25
CA ASP A 106 8.01 -6.61 6.18
C ASP A 106 8.56 -5.71 5.04
N TRP A 107 9.15 -6.36 4.03
CA TRP A 107 9.76 -5.62 2.92
C TRP A 107 8.74 -4.75 2.18
N HIS A 108 7.50 -5.23 1.97
CA HIS A 108 6.46 -4.49 1.26
C HIS A 108 6.04 -3.25 2.07
N CYS A 109 5.88 -3.40 3.39
CA CYS A 109 5.53 -2.33 4.30
C CYS A 109 6.58 -1.22 4.27
N ARG A 110 7.85 -1.61 4.39
CA ARG A 110 8.99 -0.69 4.32
C ARG A 110 9.13 -0.05 2.94
N PHE A 111 8.88 -0.81 1.88
CA PHE A 111 8.90 -0.28 0.51
C PHE A 111 7.83 0.80 0.32
N ALA A 112 6.60 0.55 0.75
CA ALA A 112 5.53 1.54 0.68
C ALA A 112 5.89 2.80 1.48
N ARG A 113 6.39 2.64 2.72
CA ARG A 113 6.81 3.77 3.57
C ARG A 113 7.94 4.59 2.96
N ARG A 114 8.95 3.95 2.37
CA ARG A 114 10.04 4.66 1.66
C ARG A 114 9.54 5.41 0.43
N ARG A 115 8.63 4.83 -0.35
CA ARG A 115 8.05 5.51 -1.52
C ARG A 115 7.32 6.79 -1.14
N GLU A 116 6.64 6.79 0.00
CA GLU A 116 5.98 7.98 0.55
C GLU A 116 6.93 8.88 1.37
N GLY A 117 8.23 8.57 1.43
CA GLY A 117 9.23 9.36 2.17
C GLY A 117 9.12 9.28 3.69
N ILE A 118 8.41 8.29 4.23
CA ILE A 118 8.15 8.12 5.66
C ILE A 118 9.34 7.44 6.36
N ASP A 119 9.82 6.34 5.77
CA ASP A 119 11.09 5.75 6.17
C ASP A 119 12.18 6.43 5.35
N GLY A 120 13.20 7.01 6.02
CA GLY A 120 14.32 7.67 5.35
C GLY A 120 14.97 6.76 4.30
N ALA A 121 15.47 7.38 3.22
CA ALA A 121 16.21 6.71 2.16
C ALA A 121 17.50 6.08 2.70
#